data_AF-A0A3N5VFI5-F1
#
_entry.id   AF-A0A3N5VFI5-F1
#
_cell.length_a   1.000
_cell.length_b   1.000
_cell.length_c   1.000
_cell.angle_alpha   90.00
_cell.angle_beta   90.00
_cell.angle_gamma   90.00
#
_symmetry.space_group_name_H-M   'P 1'
#
loop_
_entity.id
_entity.type
_entity.pdbx_description
1 polymer ?
#
loop_
_entity_poly.entity_id
_entity_poly.type
_entity_poly.pdbx_seq_one_letter_code
_entity_poly.pdbx_strand_id
1 'polypeptide(L)'
;MERDLYEASPVAVIQTEDLFGQVSYAALTTGEAYGRLKIIQGAETVSARDIVVYRAIPNTLSHVAGIITEVPQTPLSHVNLKAQQNHTPNAFIRDATTRPDVLAMVGKYVHFVAQPEGYTLEEASSAEVEAFLESIRPKEPQTPPRDLSVTAIAPLTELGFADSNSFGAKAANVAELGRFLPTDMSPEGFAVPFYFYDGFMKHNGFYDAAVAMMAKPAFRDNPQTRESELDAFRRKLRNGTTPAWMLDALASMHHSYAEGTSLRCRSSTNNEDLPHFNGAGLYDSYTHHPDEGHIAKTVKQVWSSLWTYRAFEEREFYRVDHLQAAMGVLVHPNYEDEQANGVGVTKNIYDPNWRGYYVNVQVGEDLVTNPPQFSIPDEFLVADLAGEERYEIQYIRRSNLIPDGHILTREQVFQLADMMGRIQGHFRLLYGVSPWDRSFAMEIEFKITADGRLCIKQARPWVE
;
A
#
# COMPACT_ATOMS: atom_id res chain seq x y z
N MET A 1 9.46 3.77 -35.33
CA MET A 1 10.84 4.10 -35.78
C MET A 1 11.84 3.02 -35.33
N GLU A 2 11.76 2.49 -34.10
CA GLU A 2 12.62 1.36 -33.67
C GLU A 2 12.24 0.00 -34.30
N ARG A 3 10.94 -0.23 -34.60
CA ARG A 3 10.45 -1.50 -35.17
C ARG A 3 11.13 -1.87 -36.50
N ASP A 4 11.21 -0.93 -37.43
CA ASP A 4 11.80 -1.16 -38.76
C ASP A 4 13.31 -1.43 -38.66
N LEU A 5 13.99 -0.87 -37.65
CA LEU A 5 15.41 -1.11 -37.39
C LEU A 5 15.65 -2.50 -36.78
N TYR A 6 14.74 -2.99 -35.93
CA TYR A 6 14.79 -4.34 -35.38
C TYR A 6 14.45 -5.41 -36.42
N GLU A 7 13.44 -5.17 -37.25
CA GLU A 7 13.07 -6.09 -38.35
C GLU A 7 14.16 -6.16 -39.44
N ALA A 8 14.94 -5.10 -39.63
CA ALA A 8 16.10 -5.07 -40.52
C ALA A 8 17.41 -5.60 -39.89
N SER A 9 17.38 -5.97 -38.60
CA SER A 9 18.56 -6.48 -37.89
C SER A 9 18.82 -7.94 -38.24
N PRO A 10 20.10 -8.38 -38.30
CA PRO A 10 20.45 -9.79 -38.45
C PRO A 10 20.12 -10.63 -37.19
N VAL A 11 19.64 -10.00 -36.11
CA VAL A 11 19.23 -10.68 -34.87
C VAL A 11 17.82 -11.23 -35.05
N ALA A 12 17.65 -12.54 -34.82
CA ALA A 12 16.33 -13.16 -34.79
C ALA A 12 15.50 -12.55 -33.65
N VAL A 13 14.43 -11.84 -34.00
CA VAL A 13 13.47 -11.28 -33.04
C VAL A 13 12.32 -12.28 -32.90
N ILE A 14 12.01 -12.67 -31.67
CA ILE A 14 10.82 -13.47 -31.35
C ILE A 14 9.96 -12.59 -30.44
N GLN A 15 8.71 -12.34 -30.83
CA GLN A 15 7.83 -11.53 -29.98
C GLN A 15 7.36 -12.37 -28.79
N THR A 16 7.06 -11.70 -27.68
CA THR A 16 6.43 -12.33 -26.51
C THR A 16 5.11 -13.00 -26.91
N GLU A 17 4.37 -12.42 -27.86
CA GLU A 17 3.17 -13.00 -28.46
C GLU A 17 3.46 -14.30 -29.22
N ASP A 18 4.61 -14.40 -29.91
CA ASP A 18 5.01 -15.62 -30.62
C ASP A 18 5.47 -16.73 -29.66
N LEU A 19 6.16 -16.35 -28.57
CA LEU A 19 6.67 -17.25 -27.54
C LEU A 19 5.56 -17.80 -26.61
N PHE A 20 4.61 -16.95 -26.23
CA PHE A 20 3.59 -17.29 -25.23
C PHE A 20 2.17 -17.31 -25.79
N GLY A 21 1.96 -17.06 -27.09
CA GLY A 21 0.64 -16.99 -27.72
C GLY A 21 -0.20 -18.25 -27.58
N GLN A 22 0.43 -19.42 -27.45
CA GLN A 22 -0.25 -20.70 -27.22
C GLN A 22 -0.31 -21.12 -25.75
N VAL A 23 0.36 -20.41 -24.85
CA VAL A 23 0.32 -20.69 -23.42
C VAL A 23 -1.01 -20.19 -22.87
N SER A 24 -1.84 -21.10 -22.35
CA SER A 24 -3.13 -20.78 -21.71
C SER A 24 -3.04 -20.76 -20.18
N TYR A 25 -1.96 -21.33 -19.62
CA TYR A 25 -1.70 -21.43 -18.20
C TYR A 25 -0.20 -21.36 -17.92
N ALA A 26 0.18 -20.65 -16.85
CA ALA A 26 1.51 -20.78 -16.26
C ALA A 26 1.43 -20.61 -14.74
N ALA A 27 1.96 -21.58 -14.00
CA ALA A 27 2.18 -21.45 -12.57
C ALA A 27 3.41 -20.57 -12.33
N LEU A 28 3.24 -19.50 -11.56
CA LEU A 28 4.32 -18.58 -11.24
C LEU A 28 4.76 -18.75 -9.78
N THR A 29 3.79 -19.02 -8.91
CA THR A 29 3.98 -19.51 -7.54
C THR A 29 2.97 -20.62 -7.28
N THR A 30 3.45 -21.84 -7.05
CA THR A 30 2.56 -22.98 -6.74
C THR A 30 2.12 -22.95 -5.29
N GLY A 31 0.96 -23.50 -5.00
CA GLY A 31 0.42 -23.59 -3.65
C GLY A 31 -1.10 -23.71 -3.65
N GLU A 32 -1.68 -23.70 -2.46
CA GLU A 32 -3.14 -23.68 -2.28
C GLU A 32 -3.59 -22.50 -1.44
N ALA A 33 -4.81 -22.04 -1.69
CA ALA A 33 -5.42 -20.95 -0.97
C ALA A 33 -6.93 -21.12 -0.89
N TYR A 34 -7.49 -20.62 0.21
CA TYR A 34 -8.93 -20.50 0.40
C TYR A 34 -9.30 -19.02 0.49
N GLY A 35 -10.32 -18.61 -0.26
CA GLY A 35 -10.75 -17.21 -0.23
C GLY A 35 -11.95 -16.92 -1.13
N ARG A 36 -12.42 -15.67 -1.09
CA ARG A 36 -13.54 -15.21 -1.93
C ARG A 36 -13.02 -14.84 -3.31
N LEU A 37 -13.55 -15.45 -4.37
CA LEU A 37 -13.11 -15.12 -5.73
C LEU A 37 -13.66 -13.75 -6.16
N LYS A 38 -12.78 -12.84 -6.58
CA LYS A 38 -13.13 -11.52 -7.09
C LYS A 38 -12.43 -11.23 -8.41
N ILE A 39 -13.18 -10.72 -9.38
CA ILE A 39 -12.60 -10.12 -10.59
C ILE A 39 -12.36 -8.66 -10.30
N ILE A 40 -11.13 -8.19 -10.49
CA ILE A 40 -10.74 -6.80 -10.24
C ILE A 40 -10.75 -6.02 -11.56
N GLN A 41 -11.63 -5.01 -11.64
CA GLN A 41 -11.82 -4.21 -12.86
C GLN A 41 -11.32 -2.76 -12.72
N GLY A 42 -10.85 -2.36 -11.53
CA GLY A 42 -10.36 -1.01 -11.27
C GLY A 42 -9.77 -0.84 -9.86
N ALA A 43 -10.06 0.27 -9.20
CA ALA A 43 -9.59 0.58 -7.84
C ALA A 43 -10.39 -0.14 -6.73
N GLU A 44 -10.84 -1.36 -7.01
CA GLU A 44 -11.57 -2.15 -6.02
C GLU A 44 -10.61 -2.61 -4.92
N THR A 45 -11.03 -2.44 -3.67
CA THR A 45 -10.25 -2.87 -2.51
C THR A 45 -10.35 -4.39 -2.32
N VAL A 46 -9.17 -5.01 -2.19
CA VAL A 46 -8.98 -6.45 -1.96
C VAL A 46 -8.43 -6.70 -0.55
N SER A 47 -8.61 -7.90 -0.01
CA SER A 47 -8.17 -8.29 1.34
C SER A 47 -7.40 -9.61 1.33
N ALA A 48 -6.73 -9.94 2.44
CA ALA A 48 -6.05 -11.22 2.62
C ALA A 48 -6.95 -12.46 2.47
N ARG A 49 -8.29 -12.29 2.48
CA ARG A 49 -9.27 -13.37 2.32
C ARG A 49 -9.81 -13.48 0.89
N ASP A 50 -9.32 -12.66 -0.04
CA ASP A 50 -9.77 -12.66 -1.43
C ASP A 50 -8.79 -13.43 -2.32
N ILE A 51 -9.34 -14.19 -3.27
CA ILE A 51 -8.61 -14.71 -4.43
C ILE A 51 -8.97 -13.81 -5.60
N VAL A 52 -7.96 -13.15 -6.18
CA VAL A 52 -8.18 -12.04 -7.10
C VAL A 52 -7.81 -12.41 -8.53
N VAL A 53 -8.68 -12.05 -9.46
CA VAL A 53 -8.48 -12.21 -10.91
C VAL A 53 -8.23 -10.82 -11.50
N TYR A 54 -6.99 -10.57 -11.91
CA TYR A 54 -6.58 -9.31 -12.52
C TYR A 54 -6.52 -9.43 -14.05
N ARG A 55 -7.19 -8.50 -14.74
CA ARG A 55 -7.05 -8.33 -16.20
C ARG A 55 -5.74 -7.68 -16.60
N ALA A 56 -5.19 -6.83 -15.73
CA ALA A 56 -3.92 -6.14 -15.91
C ALA A 56 -3.10 -6.28 -14.64
N ILE A 57 -1.77 -6.39 -14.78
CA ILE A 57 -0.87 -6.57 -13.63
C ILE A 57 -0.96 -5.32 -12.75
N PRO A 58 -1.40 -5.42 -11.48
CA PRO A 58 -1.38 -4.29 -10.58
C PRO A 58 0.08 -3.96 -10.25
N ASN A 59 0.42 -2.68 -10.22
CA ASN A 59 1.79 -2.28 -9.95
C ASN A 59 2.15 -2.44 -8.46
N THR A 60 1.15 -2.40 -7.56
CA THR A 60 1.32 -2.89 -6.18
C THR A 60 0.25 -3.90 -5.83
N LEU A 61 0.69 -5.02 -5.26
CA LEU A 61 -0.21 -6.04 -4.75
C LEU A 61 -0.49 -5.80 -3.27
N SER A 62 -1.77 -5.64 -2.92
CA SER A 62 -2.26 -5.77 -1.55
C SER A 62 -2.20 -7.24 -1.13
N HIS A 63 -1.97 -7.55 0.15
CA HIS A 63 -1.96 -8.94 0.61
C HIS A 63 -3.33 -9.62 0.31
N VAL A 64 -3.28 -10.76 -0.38
CA VAL A 64 -4.45 -11.53 -0.89
C VAL A 64 -4.18 -13.02 -0.73
N ALA A 65 -5.23 -13.83 -0.66
CA ALA A 65 -5.11 -15.27 -0.48
C ALA A 65 -4.54 -15.97 -1.72
N GLY A 66 -4.86 -15.48 -2.92
CA GLY A 66 -4.39 -16.06 -4.19
C GLY A 66 -4.53 -15.09 -5.35
N ILE A 67 -3.71 -15.28 -6.38
CA ILE A 67 -3.59 -14.36 -7.52
C ILE A 67 -3.78 -15.14 -8.83
N ILE A 68 -4.66 -14.61 -9.67
CA ILE A 68 -4.87 -15.06 -11.04
C ILE A 68 -4.69 -13.83 -11.95
N THR A 69 -3.90 -13.95 -13.01
CA THR A 69 -3.68 -12.86 -13.98
C THR A 69 -3.99 -13.29 -15.41
N GLU A 70 -4.58 -12.39 -16.20
CA GLU A 70 -4.84 -12.62 -17.64
C GLU A 70 -3.68 -12.19 -18.54
N VAL A 71 -2.62 -11.61 -17.97
CA VAL A 71 -1.43 -11.19 -18.71
C VAL A 71 -0.27 -12.09 -18.31
N PRO A 72 0.46 -12.70 -19.27
CA PRO A 72 1.65 -13.46 -18.96
C PRO A 72 2.61 -12.64 -18.12
N GLN A 73 3.04 -13.21 -16.99
CA GLN A 73 4.02 -12.57 -16.13
C GLN A 73 5.39 -13.21 -16.35
N THR A 74 6.45 -12.41 -16.24
CA THR A 74 7.80 -12.96 -16.13
C THR A 74 8.02 -13.48 -14.71
N PRO A 75 8.91 -14.49 -14.51
CA PRO A 75 9.26 -14.98 -13.17
C PRO A 75 9.75 -13.88 -12.24
N LEU A 76 10.34 -12.83 -12.81
CA LEU A 76 10.91 -11.69 -12.10
C LEU A 76 9.95 -10.49 -12.00
N SER A 77 8.69 -10.62 -12.41
CA SER A 77 7.71 -9.55 -12.22
C SER A 77 7.51 -9.28 -10.74
N HIS A 78 7.38 -8.01 -10.36
CA HIS A 78 7.19 -7.60 -8.96
C HIS A 78 6.00 -8.30 -8.28
N VAL A 79 4.91 -8.51 -9.01
CA VAL A 79 3.75 -9.28 -8.52
C VAL A 79 4.13 -10.73 -8.22
N ASN A 80 4.90 -11.39 -9.10
CA ASN A 80 5.33 -12.76 -8.85
C ASN A 80 6.34 -12.85 -7.71
N LEU A 81 7.33 -11.96 -7.65
CA LEU A 81 8.29 -11.92 -6.53
C LEU A 81 7.56 -11.78 -5.20
N LYS A 82 6.58 -10.86 -5.12
CA LYS A 82 5.76 -10.66 -3.93
C LYS A 82 4.89 -11.86 -3.60
N ALA A 83 4.33 -12.53 -4.60
CA ALA A 83 3.57 -13.76 -4.39
C ALA A 83 4.45 -14.89 -3.83
N GLN A 84 5.66 -15.06 -4.36
CA GLN A 84 6.62 -16.05 -3.87
C GLN A 84 7.03 -15.78 -2.42
N GLN A 85 7.30 -14.52 -2.08
CA GLN A 85 7.67 -14.14 -0.72
C GLN A 85 6.55 -14.41 0.30
N ASN A 86 5.30 -14.09 -0.06
CA ASN A 86 4.14 -14.32 0.80
C ASN A 86 3.61 -15.76 0.75
N HIS A 87 4.27 -16.66 0.00
CA HIS A 87 3.78 -18.01 -0.29
C HIS A 87 2.34 -18.02 -0.85
N THR A 88 1.98 -16.97 -1.58
CA THR A 88 0.67 -16.79 -2.19
C THR A 88 0.63 -17.51 -3.54
N PRO A 89 -0.31 -18.44 -3.77
CA PRO A 89 -0.48 -19.07 -5.07
C PRO A 89 -0.73 -18.01 -6.16
N ASN A 90 0.08 -18.04 -7.21
CA ASN A 90 0.03 -17.09 -8.32
C ASN A 90 0.10 -17.82 -9.66
N ALA A 91 -0.90 -17.60 -10.51
CA ALA A 91 -0.94 -18.19 -11.84
C ALA A 91 -1.39 -17.19 -12.90
N PHE A 92 -0.77 -17.30 -14.07
CA PHE A 92 -1.34 -16.76 -15.30
C PHE A 92 -2.39 -17.73 -15.83
N ILE A 93 -3.59 -17.24 -16.09
CA ILE A 93 -4.70 -17.98 -16.70
C ILE A 93 -5.28 -17.10 -17.82
N ARG A 94 -5.13 -17.54 -19.06
CA ARG A 94 -5.60 -16.80 -20.23
C ARG A 94 -7.13 -16.63 -20.18
N ASP A 95 -7.57 -15.40 -20.43
CA ASP A 95 -8.98 -15.00 -20.52
C ASP A 95 -9.82 -15.36 -19.27
N ALA A 96 -9.19 -15.50 -18.09
CA ALA A 96 -9.80 -15.95 -16.83
C ALA A 96 -11.15 -15.31 -16.52
N THR A 97 -11.31 -14.01 -16.75
CA THR A 97 -12.54 -13.24 -16.50
C THR A 97 -13.69 -13.56 -17.43
N THR A 98 -13.46 -14.29 -18.52
CA THR A 98 -14.48 -14.74 -19.47
C THR A 98 -14.72 -16.25 -19.43
N ARG A 99 -13.90 -16.98 -18.67
CA ARG A 99 -13.99 -18.44 -18.55
C ARG A 99 -15.22 -18.85 -17.74
N PRO A 100 -16.06 -19.80 -18.23
CA PRO A 100 -17.25 -20.25 -17.51
C PRO A 100 -16.97 -20.83 -16.12
N ASP A 101 -15.85 -21.56 -15.96
CA ASP A 101 -15.44 -22.15 -14.68
C ASP A 101 -15.10 -21.08 -13.62
N VAL A 102 -14.44 -20.00 -14.04
CA VAL A 102 -14.11 -18.87 -13.16
C VAL A 102 -15.36 -18.04 -12.85
N LEU A 103 -16.16 -17.70 -13.87
CA LEU A 103 -17.38 -16.89 -13.73
C LEU A 103 -18.41 -17.52 -12.79
N ALA A 104 -18.54 -18.86 -12.81
CA ALA A 104 -19.44 -19.59 -11.90
C ALA A 104 -19.06 -19.47 -10.41
N MET A 105 -17.81 -19.09 -10.13
CA MET A 105 -17.24 -19.01 -8.80
C MET A 105 -17.11 -17.58 -8.26
N VAL A 106 -17.32 -16.56 -9.10
CA VAL A 106 -17.19 -15.14 -8.69
C VAL A 106 -18.15 -14.83 -7.54
N GLY A 107 -17.61 -14.22 -6.48
CA GLY A 107 -18.34 -13.86 -5.27
C GLY A 107 -18.50 -15.00 -4.26
N LYS A 108 -18.18 -16.25 -4.62
CA LYS A 108 -18.20 -17.41 -3.73
C LYS A 108 -16.87 -17.61 -3.03
N TYR A 109 -16.89 -18.41 -1.97
CA TYR A 109 -15.67 -18.98 -1.41
C TYR A 109 -15.19 -20.13 -2.27
N VAL A 110 -13.87 -20.17 -2.49
CA VAL A 110 -13.23 -21.15 -3.34
C VAL A 110 -11.96 -21.70 -2.70
N HIS A 111 -11.64 -22.93 -3.06
CA HIS A 111 -10.32 -23.53 -2.92
C HIS A 111 -9.61 -23.40 -4.27
N PHE A 112 -8.53 -22.64 -4.30
CA PHE A 112 -7.68 -22.46 -5.48
C PHE A 112 -6.35 -23.17 -5.25
N VAL A 113 -5.98 -24.04 -6.18
CA VAL A 113 -4.66 -24.69 -6.17
C VAL A 113 -3.94 -24.40 -7.47
N ALA A 114 -2.79 -23.74 -7.38
CA ALA A 114 -1.88 -23.53 -8.50
C ALA A 114 -0.83 -24.64 -8.51
N GLN A 115 -0.81 -25.46 -9.57
CA GLN A 115 0.08 -26.59 -9.76
C GLN A 115 0.98 -26.35 -10.98
N PRO A 116 2.16 -26.98 -11.10
CA PRO A 116 3.08 -26.71 -12.21
C PRO A 116 2.46 -26.80 -13.61
N GLU A 117 1.49 -27.70 -13.82
CA GLU A 117 0.90 -28.03 -15.12
C GLU A 117 -0.58 -27.63 -15.24
N GLY A 118 -1.17 -27.02 -14.20
CA GLY A 118 -2.59 -26.65 -14.20
C GLY A 118 -3.08 -26.06 -12.89
N TYR A 119 -4.39 -25.85 -12.78
CA TYR A 119 -5.00 -25.35 -11.55
C TYR A 119 -6.32 -26.07 -11.25
N THR A 120 -6.72 -26.05 -9.97
CA THR A 120 -8.09 -26.35 -9.55
C THR A 120 -8.74 -25.12 -8.96
N LEU A 121 -10.05 -24.97 -9.18
CA LEU A 121 -10.86 -23.90 -8.63
C LEU A 121 -12.23 -24.49 -8.28
N GLU A 122 -12.42 -24.80 -7.00
CA GLU A 122 -13.60 -25.50 -6.50
C GLU A 122 -14.33 -24.64 -5.47
N GLU A 123 -15.65 -24.77 -5.37
CA GLU A 123 -16.43 -24.06 -4.35
C GLU A 123 -16.08 -24.61 -2.95
N ALA A 124 -15.78 -23.71 -2.02
CA ALA A 124 -15.45 -24.05 -0.64
C ALA A 124 -16.51 -23.52 0.32
N SER A 125 -16.71 -24.23 1.43
CA SER A 125 -17.55 -23.77 2.53
C SER A 125 -16.83 -22.71 3.37
N SER A 126 -17.61 -21.87 4.06
CA SER A 126 -17.05 -20.90 5.02
C SER A 126 -16.25 -21.57 6.14
N ALA A 127 -16.57 -22.83 6.49
CA ALA A 127 -15.86 -23.58 7.53
C ALA A 127 -14.47 -24.03 7.07
N GLU A 128 -14.32 -24.45 5.82
CA GLU A 128 -13.03 -24.82 5.23
C GLU A 128 -12.11 -23.60 5.11
N VAL A 129 -12.66 -22.46 4.66
CA VAL A 129 -11.92 -21.20 4.60
C VAL A 129 -11.41 -20.80 5.98
N GLU A 130 -12.26 -20.86 7.02
CA GLU A 130 -11.83 -20.49 8.37
C GLU A 130 -10.82 -21.48 8.96
N ALA A 131 -10.96 -22.78 8.70
CA ALA A 131 -9.99 -23.79 9.12
C ALA A 131 -8.61 -23.57 8.48
N PHE A 132 -8.58 -23.26 7.18
CA PHE A 132 -7.33 -22.94 6.49
C PHE A 132 -6.70 -21.65 7.02
N LEU A 133 -7.48 -20.58 7.18
CA LEU A 133 -6.99 -19.31 7.72
C LEU A 133 -6.48 -19.44 9.16
N GLU A 134 -7.14 -20.26 9.98
CA GLU A 134 -6.65 -20.61 11.32
C GLU A 134 -5.28 -21.31 11.27
N SER A 135 -5.03 -22.14 10.26
CA SER A 135 -3.75 -22.86 10.16
C SER A 135 -2.56 -21.94 9.81
N ILE A 136 -2.82 -20.80 9.15
CA ILE A 136 -1.78 -19.87 8.68
C ILE A 136 -1.69 -18.56 9.48
N ARG A 137 -2.72 -18.22 10.27
CA ARG A 137 -2.70 -16.97 11.05
C ARG A 137 -1.75 -17.02 12.24
N PRO A 138 -1.24 -15.87 12.71
CA PRO A 138 -0.47 -15.81 13.96
C PRO A 138 -1.26 -16.43 15.12
N LYS A 139 -0.56 -17.16 16.00
CA LYS A 139 -1.19 -17.82 17.16
C LYS A 139 -1.54 -16.85 18.27
N GLU A 140 -0.66 -15.89 18.50
CA GLU A 140 -0.78 -14.95 19.62
C GLU A 140 -1.56 -13.69 19.19
N PRO A 141 -2.49 -13.21 20.03
CA PRO A 141 -3.11 -11.90 19.85
C PRO A 141 -2.07 -10.78 19.92
N GLN A 142 -2.30 -9.71 19.16
CA GLN A 142 -1.44 -8.54 19.14
C GLN A 142 -2.19 -7.32 19.70
N THR A 143 -1.60 -6.67 20.69
CA THR A 143 -2.13 -5.42 21.26
C THR A 143 -1.20 -4.28 20.84
N PRO A 144 -1.54 -3.49 19.82
CA PRO A 144 -0.68 -2.43 19.36
C PRO A 144 -0.50 -1.38 20.48
N PRO A 145 0.72 -0.85 20.69
CA PRO A 145 0.94 0.21 21.65
C PRO A 145 0.03 1.40 21.39
N ARG A 146 -0.51 2.00 22.45
CA ARG A 146 -1.38 3.17 22.34
C ARG A 146 -1.14 4.09 23.50
N ASP A 147 -0.29 5.07 23.30
CA ASP A 147 -0.05 6.14 24.25
C ASP A 147 -1.09 7.26 24.05
N LEU A 148 -1.87 7.51 25.10
CA LEU A 148 -2.91 8.53 25.16
C LEU A 148 -2.51 9.71 26.04
N SER A 149 -1.27 9.73 26.57
CA SER A 149 -0.75 10.83 27.38
C SER A 149 -0.48 12.08 26.55
N VAL A 150 -0.24 11.92 25.24
CA VAL A 150 -0.08 13.02 24.30
C VAL A 150 -1.45 13.52 23.83
N THR A 151 -1.83 14.71 24.26
CA THR A 151 -3.19 15.25 24.10
C THR A 151 -3.29 16.40 23.09
N ALA A 152 -2.18 16.87 22.52
CA ALA A 152 -2.13 18.01 21.62
C ALA A 152 -1.77 17.60 20.18
N ILE A 153 -2.33 18.31 19.20
CA ILE A 153 -1.87 18.25 17.81
C ILE A 153 -0.48 18.87 17.77
N ALA A 154 0.47 18.23 17.10
CA ALA A 154 1.86 18.66 17.04
C ALA A 154 2.33 18.88 15.60
N PRO A 155 3.18 19.89 15.34
CA PRO A 155 3.84 20.04 14.04
C PRO A 155 4.84 18.91 13.82
N LEU A 156 5.03 18.47 12.57
CA LEU A 156 5.97 17.37 12.25
C LEU A 156 7.41 17.68 12.65
N THR A 157 7.80 18.95 12.71
CA THR A 157 9.12 19.40 13.15
C THR A 157 9.41 19.10 14.63
N GLU A 158 8.39 18.86 15.44
CA GLU A 158 8.51 18.53 16.87
C GLU A 158 8.42 17.02 17.14
N LEU A 159 8.16 16.22 16.11
CA LEU A 159 7.99 14.77 16.22
C LEU A 159 9.22 14.01 15.68
N GLY A 160 9.26 12.72 15.96
CA GLY A 160 10.21 11.78 15.38
C GLY A 160 9.75 10.33 15.50
N PHE A 161 10.65 9.40 15.20
CA PHE A 161 10.37 7.97 15.14
C PHE A 161 9.72 7.39 16.41
N ALA A 162 10.14 7.87 17.59
CA ALA A 162 9.66 7.40 18.89
C ALA A 162 8.19 7.78 19.19
N ASP A 163 7.62 8.74 18.47
CA ASP A 163 6.26 9.24 18.68
C ASP A 163 5.19 8.38 17.97
N SER A 164 5.62 7.30 17.30
CA SER A 164 4.74 6.35 16.60
C SER A 164 3.66 5.73 17.49
N ASN A 165 3.92 5.57 18.79
CA ASN A 165 2.95 5.06 19.76
C ASN A 165 1.84 6.06 20.12
N SER A 166 1.96 7.33 19.74
CA SER A 166 1.00 8.41 19.99
C SER A 166 0.36 8.97 18.72
N PHE A 167 1.08 8.96 17.60
CA PHE A 167 0.64 9.53 16.32
C PHE A 167 0.58 8.52 15.16
N GLY A 168 1.02 7.28 15.39
CA GLY A 168 1.13 6.22 14.38
C GLY A 168 2.41 6.29 13.57
N ALA A 169 2.76 5.15 12.96
CA ALA A 169 4.04 4.94 12.28
C ALA A 169 4.26 5.91 11.11
N LYS A 170 3.22 6.17 10.30
CA LYS A 170 3.33 7.03 9.12
C LYS A 170 3.70 8.47 9.48
N ALA A 171 2.99 9.06 10.44
CA ALA A 171 3.27 10.42 10.90
C ALA A 171 4.67 10.52 11.51
N ALA A 172 5.05 9.55 12.35
CA ALA A 172 6.37 9.50 12.98
C ALA A 172 7.50 9.35 11.93
N ASN A 173 7.33 8.48 10.93
CA ASN A 173 8.33 8.28 9.88
C ASN A 173 8.46 9.51 8.97
N VAL A 174 7.35 10.18 8.61
CA VAL A 174 7.41 11.42 7.83
C VAL A 174 8.07 12.55 8.63
N ALA A 175 7.74 12.68 9.92
CA ALA A 175 8.44 13.62 10.81
C ALA A 175 9.94 13.33 10.87
N GLU A 176 10.32 12.06 11.02
CA GLU A 176 11.71 11.62 11.07
C GLU A 176 12.48 11.96 9.80
N LEU A 177 11.87 11.79 8.61
CA LEU A 177 12.46 12.21 7.33
C LEU A 177 12.83 13.70 7.34
N GLY A 178 11.94 14.56 7.85
CA GLY A 178 12.17 16.00 7.96
C GLY A 178 13.35 16.39 8.86
N ARG A 179 13.84 15.49 9.72
CA ARG A 179 14.97 15.77 10.64
C ARG A 179 16.34 15.68 9.98
N PHE A 180 16.47 14.90 8.90
CA PHE A 180 17.78 14.62 8.28
C PHE A 180 17.82 14.81 6.76
N LEU A 181 16.67 14.85 6.09
CA LEU A 181 16.61 15.21 4.68
C LEU A 181 16.83 16.72 4.50
N PRO A 182 17.29 17.16 3.32
CA PRO A 182 17.30 18.58 2.97
C PRO A 182 15.92 19.23 3.15
N THR A 183 15.91 20.53 3.45
CA THR A 183 14.70 21.34 3.53
C THR A 183 13.85 21.18 2.26
N ASP A 184 12.53 21.16 2.43
CA ASP A 184 11.52 20.96 1.37
C ASP A 184 11.53 19.59 0.66
N MET A 185 12.32 18.63 1.13
CA MET A 185 12.37 17.27 0.56
C MET A 185 11.45 16.27 1.29
N SER A 186 10.72 16.71 2.31
CA SER A 186 9.71 15.92 3.01
C SER A 186 8.49 16.81 3.30
N PRO A 187 7.27 16.26 3.40
CA PRO A 187 6.08 17.05 3.74
C PRO A 187 6.22 17.77 5.08
N GLU A 188 5.88 19.06 5.08
CA GLU A 188 5.59 19.80 6.31
C GLU A 188 4.11 19.64 6.68
N GLY A 189 3.80 19.77 7.96
CA GLY A 189 2.42 19.66 8.43
C GLY A 189 2.30 19.36 9.91
N PHE A 190 1.21 18.71 10.27
CA PHE A 190 0.86 18.37 11.64
C PHE A 190 0.43 16.91 11.74
N ALA A 191 0.49 16.37 12.95
CA ALA A 191 -0.10 15.09 13.29
C ALA A 191 -1.13 15.25 14.42
N VAL A 192 -2.28 14.61 14.25
CA VAL A 192 -3.34 14.49 15.26
C VAL A 192 -3.12 13.18 16.04
N PRO A 193 -2.96 13.20 17.38
CA PRO A 193 -2.62 12.01 18.15
C PRO A 193 -3.83 11.10 18.39
N PHE A 194 -3.57 9.86 18.81
CA PHE A 194 -4.57 8.85 19.15
C PHE A 194 -5.55 9.29 20.23
N TYR A 195 -5.14 10.23 21.10
CA TYR A 195 -6.03 10.84 22.09
C TYR A 195 -7.32 11.41 21.47
N PHE A 196 -7.23 12.00 20.28
CA PHE A 196 -8.40 12.56 19.59
C PHE A 196 -9.34 11.45 19.12
N TYR A 197 -8.81 10.40 18.50
CA TYR A 197 -9.61 9.24 18.08
C TYR A 197 -10.28 8.57 19.28
N ASP A 198 -9.53 8.29 20.34
CA ASP A 198 -10.06 7.66 21.55
C ASP A 198 -11.13 8.52 22.23
N GLY A 199 -10.89 9.83 22.37
CA GLY A 199 -11.84 10.79 22.90
C GLY A 199 -13.13 10.87 22.08
N PHE A 200 -13.02 10.86 20.74
CA PHE A 200 -14.17 10.84 19.83
C PHE A 200 -15.00 9.55 19.97
N MET A 201 -14.33 8.40 20.02
CA MET A 201 -14.96 7.09 20.19
C MET A 201 -15.69 6.97 21.53
N LYS A 202 -15.08 7.45 22.63
CA LYS A 202 -15.70 7.49 23.97
C LYS A 202 -16.90 8.43 24.01
N HIS A 203 -16.75 9.66 23.51
CA HIS A 203 -17.80 10.68 23.54
C HIS A 203 -19.11 10.21 22.90
N ASN A 204 -19.01 9.44 21.82
CA ASN A 204 -20.16 8.95 21.06
C ASN A 204 -20.64 7.55 21.49
N GLY A 205 -20.00 6.90 22.47
CA GLY A 205 -20.31 5.51 22.84
C GLY A 205 -20.00 4.50 21.73
N PHE A 206 -19.06 4.80 20.83
CA PHE A 206 -18.77 3.95 19.67
C PHE A 206 -17.98 2.70 20.03
N TYR A 207 -17.25 2.68 21.14
CA TYR A 207 -16.64 1.45 21.64
C TYR A 207 -17.70 0.42 22.03
N ASP A 208 -18.73 0.81 22.78
CA ASP A 208 -19.83 -0.10 23.16
C ASP A 208 -20.60 -0.59 21.92
N ALA A 209 -20.82 0.31 20.95
CA ALA A 209 -21.45 -0.06 19.68
C ALA A 209 -20.59 -1.05 18.86
N ALA A 210 -19.26 -0.89 18.86
CA ALA A 210 -18.34 -1.82 18.21
C ALA A 210 -18.34 -3.19 18.91
N VAL A 211 -18.29 -3.23 20.23
CA VAL A 211 -18.39 -4.47 21.02
C VAL A 211 -19.71 -5.19 20.73
N ALA A 212 -20.83 -4.47 20.76
CA ALA A 212 -22.14 -5.04 20.49
C ALA A 212 -22.27 -5.56 19.05
N MET A 213 -21.66 -4.89 18.08
CA MET A 213 -21.60 -5.34 16.68
C MET A 213 -20.80 -6.65 16.56
N MET A 214 -19.57 -6.68 17.08
CA MET A 214 -18.66 -7.84 16.99
C MET A 214 -19.18 -9.06 17.77
N ALA A 215 -19.99 -8.86 18.81
CA ALA A 215 -20.57 -9.95 19.60
C ALA A 215 -21.67 -10.74 18.88
N LYS A 216 -22.26 -10.21 17.80
CA LYS A 216 -23.37 -10.88 17.09
C LYS A 216 -22.86 -12.12 16.36
N PRO A 217 -23.50 -13.30 16.51
CA PRO A 217 -23.15 -14.50 15.73
C PRO A 217 -23.19 -14.23 14.22
N ALA A 218 -24.21 -13.53 13.73
CA ALA A 218 -24.29 -13.20 12.31
C ALA A 218 -23.15 -12.30 11.81
N PHE A 219 -22.57 -11.45 12.65
CA PHE A 219 -21.38 -10.66 12.28
C PHE A 219 -20.13 -11.54 12.22
N ARG A 220 -20.00 -12.50 13.15
CA ARG A 220 -18.87 -13.41 13.23
C ARG A 220 -18.88 -14.47 12.14
N ASP A 221 -20.06 -14.97 11.78
CA ASP A 221 -20.19 -16.16 10.94
C ASP A 221 -20.57 -15.82 9.49
N ASN A 222 -21.09 -14.61 9.23
CA ASN A 222 -21.51 -14.20 7.89
C ASN A 222 -20.73 -12.95 7.40
N PRO A 223 -19.80 -13.12 6.44
CA PRO A 223 -18.99 -12.04 5.88
C PRO A 223 -19.81 -10.90 5.24
N GLN A 224 -20.90 -11.22 4.53
CA GLN A 224 -21.75 -10.21 3.91
C GLN A 224 -22.48 -9.37 4.96
N THR A 225 -22.96 -10.00 6.03
CA THR A 225 -23.50 -9.30 7.19
C THR A 225 -22.43 -8.42 7.81
N ARG A 226 -21.24 -8.95 8.05
CA ARG A 226 -20.09 -8.22 8.62
C ARG A 226 -19.75 -6.97 7.80
N GLU A 227 -19.61 -7.10 6.49
CA GLU A 227 -19.35 -6.01 5.55
C GLU A 227 -20.43 -4.92 5.67
N SER A 228 -21.71 -5.32 5.64
CA SER A 228 -22.83 -4.38 5.76
C SER A 228 -22.91 -3.67 7.12
N GLU A 229 -22.60 -4.37 8.22
CA GLU A 229 -22.61 -3.83 9.57
C GLU A 229 -21.42 -2.88 9.81
N LEU A 230 -20.24 -3.22 9.31
CA LEU A 230 -19.07 -2.33 9.31
C LEU A 230 -19.36 -1.05 8.54
N ASP A 231 -19.98 -1.14 7.36
CA ASP A 231 -20.38 0.05 6.61
C ASP A 231 -21.42 0.92 7.34
N ALA A 232 -22.36 0.29 8.04
CA ALA A 232 -23.30 1.00 8.91
C ALA A 232 -22.58 1.68 10.08
N PHE A 233 -21.60 1.01 10.69
CA PHE A 233 -20.78 1.57 11.77
C PHE A 233 -19.95 2.76 11.30
N ARG A 234 -19.31 2.66 10.13
CA ARG A 234 -18.56 3.77 9.52
C ARG A 234 -19.44 4.98 9.24
N ARG A 235 -20.69 4.79 8.79
CA ARG A 235 -21.67 5.88 8.64
C ARG A 235 -21.96 6.55 9.98
N LYS A 236 -22.08 5.79 11.07
CA LYS A 236 -22.23 6.36 12.42
C LYS A 236 -21.01 7.19 12.82
N LEU A 237 -19.79 6.69 12.60
CA LEU A 237 -18.55 7.43 12.88
C LEU A 237 -18.51 8.77 12.14
N ARG A 238 -18.81 8.78 10.84
CA ARG A 238 -18.84 10.03 10.06
C ARG A 238 -19.87 11.04 10.56
N ASN A 239 -21.02 10.54 11.05
CA ASN A 239 -22.11 11.37 11.59
C ASN A 239 -21.98 11.67 13.09
N GLY A 240 -20.97 11.14 13.78
CA GLY A 240 -20.75 11.37 15.21
C GLY A 240 -20.46 12.83 15.55
N THR A 241 -20.84 13.23 16.77
CA THR A 241 -20.61 14.56 17.30
C THR A 241 -19.16 14.72 17.74
N THR A 242 -18.57 15.86 17.40
CA THR A 242 -17.19 16.20 17.77
C THR A 242 -17.25 17.17 18.96
N PRO A 243 -16.61 16.86 20.11
CA PRO A 243 -16.57 17.76 21.25
C PRO A 243 -15.98 19.13 20.91
N ALA A 244 -16.44 20.19 21.59
CA ALA A 244 -16.00 21.57 21.33
C ALA A 244 -14.48 21.73 21.37
N TRP A 245 -13.81 21.19 22.40
CA TRP A 245 -12.34 21.25 22.52
C TRP A 245 -11.61 20.67 21.31
N MET A 246 -12.18 19.65 20.68
CA MET A 246 -11.60 18.96 19.54
C MET A 246 -11.84 19.75 18.26
N LEU A 247 -13.02 20.37 18.12
CA LEU A 247 -13.29 21.33 17.05
C LEU A 247 -12.32 22.50 17.12
N ASP A 248 -12.13 23.10 18.29
CA ASP A 248 -11.25 24.25 18.50
C ASP A 248 -9.79 23.91 18.14
N ALA A 249 -9.27 22.76 18.61
CA ALA A 249 -7.91 22.32 18.31
C ALA A 249 -7.72 22.05 16.81
N LEU A 250 -8.67 21.35 16.17
CA LEU A 250 -8.62 21.07 14.73
C LEU A 250 -8.76 22.35 13.90
N ALA A 251 -9.59 23.31 14.31
CA ALA A 251 -9.72 24.61 13.67
C ALA A 251 -8.42 25.42 13.80
N SER A 252 -7.79 25.42 14.98
CA SER A 252 -6.50 26.10 15.18
C SER A 252 -5.41 25.54 14.27
N MET A 253 -5.34 24.21 14.12
CA MET A 253 -4.43 23.56 13.17
C MET A 253 -4.82 23.90 11.72
N HIS A 254 -6.11 23.91 11.37
CA HIS A 254 -6.54 24.22 10.00
C HIS A 254 -6.17 25.67 9.61
N HIS A 255 -6.40 26.64 10.49
CA HIS A 255 -6.11 28.06 10.26
C HIS A 255 -4.62 28.41 10.31
N SER A 256 -3.73 27.49 10.71
CA SER A 256 -2.28 27.72 10.64
C SER A 256 -1.73 27.56 9.22
N TYR A 257 -2.47 26.90 8.32
CA TYR A 257 -2.17 26.83 6.91
C TYR A 257 -2.64 28.09 6.18
N ALA A 258 -2.01 28.38 5.03
CA ALA A 258 -2.42 29.50 4.19
C ALA A 258 -3.87 29.32 3.71
N GLU A 259 -4.63 30.42 3.70
CA GLU A 259 -6.01 30.42 3.21
C GLU A 259 -6.09 29.88 1.77
N GLY A 260 -7.08 29.03 1.49
CA GLY A 260 -7.24 28.38 0.19
C GLY A 260 -6.39 27.13 -0.05
N THR A 261 -5.60 26.68 0.94
CA THR A 261 -4.80 25.44 0.83
C THR A 261 -5.69 24.20 0.99
N SER A 262 -5.72 23.34 -0.03
CA SER A 262 -6.25 21.97 0.12
C SER A 262 -5.32 21.15 1.03
N LEU A 263 -5.87 20.38 1.96
CA LEU A 263 -5.10 19.58 2.92
C LEU A 263 -5.29 18.09 2.70
N ARG A 264 -4.20 17.33 2.64
CA ARG A 264 -4.23 15.87 2.62
C ARG A 264 -4.22 15.33 4.05
N CYS A 265 -5.25 14.59 4.43
CA CYS A 265 -5.35 13.87 5.69
C CYS A 265 -5.07 12.38 5.46
N ARG A 266 -3.89 11.90 5.89
CA ARG A 266 -3.44 10.52 5.76
C ARG A 266 -3.63 9.75 7.07
N SER A 267 -4.09 8.51 6.94
CA SER A 267 -4.17 7.57 8.06
C SER A 267 -2.79 7.23 8.61
N SER A 268 -2.65 7.22 9.93
CA SER A 268 -1.43 6.83 10.63
C SER A 268 -1.81 6.00 11.86
N THR A 269 -1.82 4.68 11.74
CA THR A 269 -2.27 3.80 12.84
C THR A 269 -1.12 3.29 13.69
N ASN A 270 -1.45 2.78 14.87
CA ASN A 270 -0.50 2.10 15.77
C ASN A 270 -0.19 0.65 15.39
N ASN A 271 -0.78 0.15 14.31
CA ASN A 271 -0.60 -1.24 13.89
C ASN A 271 0.10 -1.44 12.55
N GLU A 272 0.44 -0.38 11.79
CA GLU A 272 1.07 -0.52 10.46
C GLU A 272 2.42 -1.25 10.49
N ASP A 273 3.15 -1.17 11.61
CA ASP A 273 4.50 -1.72 11.81
C ASP A 273 4.53 -2.93 12.80
N LEU A 274 3.38 -3.54 13.10
CA LEU A 274 3.34 -4.73 13.96
C LEU A 274 4.09 -5.90 13.29
N PRO A 275 4.73 -6.79 14.07
CA PRO A 275 5.39 -7.96 13.52
C PRO A 275 4.44 -8.78 12.64
N HIS A 276 4.88 -9.06 11.42
CA HIS A 276 4.13 -9.81 10.39
C HIS A 276 2.85 -9.13 9.87
N PHE A 277 2.46 -7.96 10.37
CA PHE A 277 1.30 -7.21 9.88
C PHE A 277 1.73 -6.15 8.87
N ASN A 278 1.14 -6.16 7.68
CA ASN A 278 1.40 -5.12 6.68
C ASN A 278 0.16 -4.23 6.48
N GLY A 279 0.22 -3.00 7.02
CA GLY A 279 -0.84 -2.00 6.85
C GLY A 279 -0.89 -1.29 5.48
N ALA A 280 -0.06 -1.69 4.50
CA ALA A 280 0.04 -1.03 3.19
C ALA A 280 -1.31 -0.88 2.48
N GLY A 281 -1.71 0.38 2.25
CA GLY A 281 -2.95 0.69 1.52
C GLY A 281 -4.21 0.15 2.20
N LEU A 282 -4.13 -0.19 3.49
CA LEU A 282 -5.24 -0.77 4.24
C LEU A 282 -6.29 0.27 4.63
N TYR A 283 -5.82 1.50 4.86
CA TYR A 283 -6.60 2.62 5.38
C TYR A 283 -6.66 3.76 4.37
N ASP A 284 -7.82 4.39 4.29
CA ASP A 284 -8.08 5.48 3.37
C ASP A 284 -7.41 6.79 3.82
N SER A 285 -6.97 7.58 2.84
CA SER A 285 -6.58 8.98 3.00
C SER A 285 -7.53 9.86 2.21
N TYR A 286 -7.78 11.07 2.70
CA TYR A 286 -8.75 11.99 2.09
C TYR A 286 -8.14 13.38 1.91
N THR A 287 -8.53 14.08 0.85
CA THR A 287 -8.22 15.51 0.68
C THR A 287 -9.38 16.34 1.24
N HIS A 288 -9.05 17.34 2.04
CA HIS A 288 -9.98 18.37 2.50
C HIS A 288 -9.81 19.60 1.63
N HIS A 289 -10.85 19.96 0.89
CA HIS A 289 -10.83 21.14 0.02
C HIS A 289 -11.29 22.39 0.80
N PRO A 290 -10.83 23.60 0.42
CA PRO A 290 -11.11 24.83 1.17
C PRO A 290 -12.60 25.14 1.38
N ASP A 291 -13.47 24.66 0.48
CA ASP A 291 -14.92 24.88 0.49
C ASP A 291 -15.70 23.83 1.30
N GLU A 292 -15.04 22.82 1.87
CA GLU A 292 -15.70 21.74 2.61
C GLU A 292 -16.06 22.07 4.06
N GLY A 293 -15.72 23.28 4.53
CA GLY A 293 -16.01 23.75 5.88
C GLY A 293 -15.02 23.27 6.93
N HIS A 294 -15.49 22.70 8.03
CA HIS A 294 -14.63 22.33 9.16
C HIS A 294 -13.90 21.01 8.91
N ILE A 295 -12.56 21.00 9.04
CA ILE A 295 -11.68 19.83 8.77
C ILE A 295 -12.03 18.55 9.56
N ALA A 296 -12.72 18.70 10.69
CA ALA A 296 -13.25 17.57 11.46
C ALA A 296 -14.11 16.61 10.61
N LYS A 297 -14.78 17.09 9.55
CA LYS A 297 -15.46 16.24 8.57
C LYS A 297 -14.49 15.19 7.99
N THR A 298 -13.36 15.64 7.47
CA THR A 298 -12.36 14.80 6.81
C THR A 298 -11.58 13.94 7.80
N VAL A 299 -11.26 14.47 8.99
CA VAL A 299 -10.65 13.69 10.07
C VAL A 299 -11.54 12.51 10.49
N LYS A 300 -12.87 12.71 10.59
CA LYS A 300 -13.82 11.60 10.84
C LYS A 300 -13.88 10.59 9.69
N GLN A 301 -13.67 11.01 8.44
CA GLN A 301 -13.57 10.08 7.31
C GLN A 301 -12.34 9.18 7.47
N VAL A 302 -11.18 9.76 7.81
CA VAL A 302 -9.95 9.01 8.11
C VAL A 302 -10.17 8.04 9.28
N TRP A 303 -10.74 8.48 10.39
CA TRP A 303 -11.06 7.59 11.52
C TRP A 303 -12.01 6.45 11.15
N SER A 304 -12.98 6.71 10.26
CA SER A 304 -13.88 5.68 9.76
C SER A 304 -13.19 4.65 8.86
N SER A 305 -12.00 4.94 8.32
CA SER A 305 -11.28 3.99 7.46
C SER A 305 -10.69 2.82 8.23
N LEU A 306 -10.43 2.99 9.54
CA LEU A 306 -10.03 1.91 10.45
C LEU A 306 -11.06 0.76 10.47
N TRP A 307 -12.33 1.07 10.22
CA TRP A 307 -13.45 0.13 10.27
C TRP A 307 -13.98 -0.29 8.90
N THR A 308 -13.21 -0.11 7.82
CA THR A 308 -13.55 -0.74 6.53
C THR A 308 -13.56 -2.26 6.68
N TYR A 309 -14.34 -2.96 5.84
CA TYR A 309 -14.35 -4.42 5.82
C TYR A 309 -12.93 -4.97 5.69
N ARG A 310 -12.14 -4.46 4.73
CA ARG A 310 -10.75 -4.85 4.52
C ARG A 310 -9.88 -4.63 5.77
N ALA A 311 -9.92 -3.43 6.36
CA ALA A 311 -9.14 -3.11 7.56
C ALA A 311 -9.53 -3.96 8.77
N PHE A 312 -10.80 -4.31 8.88
CA PHE A 312 -11.28 -5.23 9.91
C PHE A 312 -10.79 -6.65 9.66
N GLU A 313 -10.96 -7.19 8.45
CA GLU A 313 -10.53 -8.56 8.12
C GLU A 313 -9.03 -8.76 8.30
N GLU A 314 -8.21 -7.78 7.92
CA GLU A 314 -6.75 -7.87 8.08
C GLU A 314 -6.39 -7.93 9.58
N ARG A 315 -6.98 -7.05 10.40
CA ARG A 315 -6.76 -7.06 11.86
C ARG A 315 -7.25 -8.35 12.49
N GLU A 316 -8.40 -8.86 12.06
CA GLU A 316 -8.95 -10.13 12.53
C GLU A 316 -8.02 -11.31 12.19
N PHE A 317 -7.51 -11.35 10.95
CA PHE A 317 -6.57 -12.38 10.51
C PHE A 317 -5.30 -12.37 11.37
N TYR A 318 -4.68 -11.21 11.58
CA TYR A 318 -3.46 -11.08 12.39
C TYR A 318 -3.70 -11.05 13.91
N ARG A 319 -4.94 -11.28 14.35
CA ARG A 319 -5.37 -11.25 15.75
C ARG A 319 -5.03 -9.94 16.47
N VAL A 320 -5.09 -8.83 15.74
CA VAL A 320 -4.91 -7.48 16.30
C VAL A 320 -6.17 -7.09 17.06
N ASP A 321 -6.02 -6.63 18.30
CA ASP A 321 -7.15 -6.14 19.10
C ASP A 321 -7.79 -4.91 18.43
N HIS A 322 -9.01 -5.09 17.93
CA HIS A 322 -9.78 -4.07 17.22
C HIS A 322 -10.06 -2.82 18.06
N LEU A 323 -10.17 -2.96 19.38
CA LEU A 323 -10.50 -1.89 20.32
C LEU A 323 -9.25 -1.12 20.78
N GLN A 324 -8.08 -1.74 20.68
CA GLN A 324 -6.79 -1.11 20.96
C GLN A 324 -6.17 -0.46 19.73
N ALA A 325 -6.55 -0.88 18.53
CA ALA A 325 -6.20 -0.18 17.30
C ALA A 325 -6.71 1.27 17.35
N ALA A 326 -5.84 2.21 17.02
CA ALA A 326 -6.14 3.64 17.00
C ALA A 326 -5.60 4.32 15.74
N MET A 327 -6.23 5.44 15.38
CA MET A 327 -5.95 6.18 14.17
C MET A 327 -5.50 7.61 14.50
N GLY A 328 -4.22 7.88 14.29
CA GLY A 328 -3.68 9.22 14.18
C GLY A 328 -3.92 9.74 12.78
N VAL A 329 -3.78 11.05 12.59
CA VAL A 329 -3.99 11.68 11.28
C VAL A 329 -2.82 12.57 10.96
N LEU A 330 -2.07 12.21 9.93
CA LEU A 330 -1.05 13.08 9.32
C LEU A 330 -1.76 14.07 8.41
N VAL A 331 -1.59 15.36 8.67
CA VAL A 331 -2.20 16.44 7.88
C VAL A 331 -1.06 17.26 7.27
N HIS A 332 -1.06 17.40 5.96
CA HIS A 332 -0.09 18.22 5.23
C HIS A 332 -0.78 18.88 4.02
N PRO A 333 -0.19 19.92 3.38
CA PRO A 333 -0.72 20.48 2.15
C PRO A 333 -0.89 19.39 1.08
N ASN A 334 -2.04 19.40 0.40
CA ASN A 334 -2.21 18.62 -0.82
C ASN A 334 -1.44 19.35 -1.93
N TYR A 335 -0.54 18.64 -2.59
CA TYR A 335 0.17 19.18 -3.73
C TYR A 335 -0.47 18.56 -4.96
N GLU A 336 -0.85 19.40 -5.91
CA GLU A 336 -1.39 19.00 -7.21
C GLU A 336 -0.30 19.25 -8.27
N ASP A 337 -0.56 18.80 -9.51
CA ASP A 337 0.33 19.02 -10.66
C ASP A 337 1.75 18.45 -10.50
N GLU A 338 1.88 17.32 -9.79
CA GLU A 338 3.13 16.57 -9.72
C GLU A 338 3.59 16.17 -11.13
N GLN A 339 4.86 16.36 -11.49
CA GLN A 339 5.38 15.92 -12.79
C GLN A 339 5.45 14.38 -12.85
N ALA A 340 5.77 13.76 -11.72
CA ALA A 340 5.87 12.32 -11.59
C ALA A 340 5.61 11.87 -10.15
N ASN A 341 5.12 10.64 -10.00
CA ASN A 341 4.97 9.95 -8.72
C ASN A 341 5.68 8.59 -8.82
N GLY A 342 6.25 8.10 -7.72
CA GLY A 342 7.03 6.86 -7.77
C GLY A 342 7.19 6.15 -6.45
N VAL A 343 7.59 4.87 -6.54
CA VAL A 343 7.98 4.04 -5.41
C VAL A 343 9.37 3.48 -5.67
N GLY A 344 10.26 3.64 -4.70
CA GLY A 344 11.60 3.06 -4.71
C GLY A 344 11.77 2.04 -3.59
N VAL A 345 12.46 0.93 -3.86
CA VAL A 345 12.89 -0.05 -2.87
C VAL A 345 14.41 0.01 -2.76
N THR A 346 14.93 0.16 -1.54
CA THR A 346 16.39 0.32 -1.31
C THR A 346 17.16 -1.01 -1.40
N LYS A 347 16.80 -1.86 -2.37
CA LYS A 347 17.39 -3.15 -2.66
C LYS A 347 17.17 -3.51 -4.13
N ASN A 348 18.07 -4.32 -4.67
CA ASN A 348 17.89 -4.95 -5.96
C ASN A 348 16.93 -6.15 -5.77
N ILE A 349 15.73 -6.04 -6.33
CA ILE A 349 14.70 -7.07 -6.22
C ILE A 349 14.94 -8.27 -7.16
N TYR A 350 15.85 -8.14 -8.12
CA TYR A 350 16.16 -9.18 -9.11
C TYR A 350 17.35 -10.04 -8.70
N ASP A 351 18.38 -9.45 -8.10
CA ASP A 351 19.54 -10.16 -7.55
C ASP A 351 19.89 -9.62 -6.15
N PRO A 352 19.58 -10.37 -5.07
CA PRO A 352 19.85 -9.94 -3.71
C PRO A 352 21.35 -9.88 -3.38
N ASN A 353 22.23 -10.49 -4.19
CA ASN A 353 23.68 -10.43 -3.99
C ASN A 353 24.30 -9.15 -4.55
N TRP A 354 23.57 -8.45 -5.42
CA TRP A 354 24.05 -7.22 -6.02
C TRP A 354 23.35 -6.01 -5.42
N ARG A 355 24.13 -5.01 -5.00
CA ARG A 355 23.58 -3.74 -4.53
C ARG A 355 22.94 -2.98 -5.68
N GLY A 356 21.80 -2.38 -5.38
CA GLY A 356 21.07 -1.52 -6.29
C GLY A 356 19.76 -1.10 -5.65
N TYR A 357 19.11 -0.13 -6.26
CA TYR A 357 17.79 0.33 -5.87
C TYR A 357 16.84 0.09 -7.03
N TYR A 358 15.69 -0.49 -6.71
CA TYR A 358 14.60 -0.68 -7.66
C TYR A 358 13.68 0.53 -7.61
N VAL A 359 13.28 1.06 -8.76
CA VAL A 359 12.40 2.21 -8.86
C VAL A 359 11.33 1.96 -9.90
N ASN A 360 10.10 2.31 -9.54
CA ASN A 360 8.95 2.37 -10.43
C ASN A 360 8.35 3.78 -10.38
N VAL A 361 8.09 4.39 -11.53
CA VAL A 361 7.65 5.79 -11.62
C VAL A 361 6.62 5.98 -12.74
N GLN A 362 5.65 6.87 -12.49
CA GLN A 362 4.57 7.21 -13.40
C GLN A 362 4.45 8.73 -13.58
N VAL A 363 3.97 9.15 -14.76
CA VAL A 363 3.71 10.56 -15.09
C VAL A 363 2.55 11.08 -14.25
N GLY A 364 2.67 12.31 -13.75
CA GLY A 364 1.55 12.97 -13.09
C GLY A 364 1.20 12.39 -11.72
N GLU A 365 -0.09 12.45 -11.41
CA GLU A 365 -0.69 11.80 -10.25
C GLU A 365 -1.23 10.39 -10.56
N ASP A 366 -1.01 9.87 -11.78
CA ASP A 366 -1.44 8.53 -12.14
C ASP A 366 -0.88 7.55 -11.12
N LEU A 367 -1.76 6.69 -10.61
CA LEU A 367 -1.39 5.76 -9.57
C LEU A 367 -0.33 4.80 -10.10
N VAL A 368 0.89 4.98 -9.60
CA VAL A 368 1.99 4.04 -9.74
C VAL A 368 1.57 2.68 -9.23
N THR A 369 0.57 2.58 -8.36
CA THR A 369 0.10 1.35 -7.70
C THR A 369 -1.05 0.64 -8.43
N ASN A 370 -1.83 1.38 -9.22
CA ASN A 370 -3.00 0.87 -9.95
C ASN A 370 -3.32 1.76 -11.18
N PRO A 371 -2.57 1.62 -12.28
CA PRO A 371 -2.69 2.51 -13.43
C PRO A 371 -4.05 2.35 -14.12
N PRO A 372 -4.55 3.39 -14.83
CA PRO A 372 -5.67 3.23 -15.77
C PRO A 372 -5.37 2.07 -16.74
N GLN A 373 -6.41 1.36 -17.21
CA GLN A 373 -6.24 0.24 -18.15
C GLN A 373 -5.25 0.63 -19.26
N PHE A 374 -4.15 -0.13 -19.37
CA PHE A 374 -3.05 0.03 -20.33
C PHE A 374 -1.97 1.08 -20.05
N SER A 375 -1.95 1.79 -18.92
CA SER A 375 -0.81 2.65 -18.56
C SER A 375 0.34 1.82 -17.97
N ILE A 376 1.52 1.98 -18.56
CA ILE A 376 2.76 1.27 -18.23
C ILE A 376 3.71 2.29 -17.59
N PRO A 377 4.28 2.02 -16.40
CA PRO A 377 5.26 2.91 -15.78
C PRO A 377 6.69 2.68 -16.30
N ASP A 378 7.58 3.62 -16.02
CA ASP A 378 9.03 3.38 -16.09
C ASP A 378 9.44 2.47 -14.93
N GLU A 379 10.27 1.47 -15.23
CA GLU A 379 10.82 0.52 -14.27
C GLU A 379 12.32 0.40 -14.51
N PHE A 380 13.13 0.66 -13.47
CA PHE A 380 14.58 0.60 -13.60
C PHE A 380 15.29 0.23 -12.30
N LEU A 381 16.51 -0.29 -12.46
CA LEU A 381 17.49 -0.40 -11.39
C LEU A 381 18.48 0.75 -11.47
N VAL A 382 18.89 1.27 -10.33
CA VAL A 382 20.01 2.22 -10.22
C VAL A 382 21.02 1.70 -9.20
N ALA A 383 22.29 1.61 -9.60
CA ALA A 383 23.35 1.03 -8.77
C ALA A 383 24.68 1.78 -8.94
N ASP A 384 25.44 1.90 -7.86
CA ASP A 384 26.83 2.37 -7.92
C ASP A 384 27.70 1.17 -8.29
N LEU A 385 28.17 1.16 -9.54
CA LEU A 385 29.00 0.12 -10.11
C LEU A 385 30.47 0.53 -10.23
N ALA A 386 30.87 1.64 -9.58
CA ALA A 386 32.20 2.23 -9.69
C ALA A 386 32.63 2.46 -11.16
N GLY A 387 31.68 2.89 -12.00
CA GLY A 387 31.90 3.23 -13.40
C GLY A 387 32.44 4.66 -13.59
N GLU A 388 32.45 5.13 -14.84
CA GLU A 388 32.80 6.53 -15.16
C GLU A 388 31.76 7.51 -14.61
N GLU A 389 30.50 7.09 -14.58
CA GLU A 389 29.42 7.82 -13.94
C GLU A 389 29.16 7.31 -12.52
N ARG A 390 28.54 8.18 -11.70
CA ARG A 390 28.24 7.90 -10.30
C ARG A 390 27.30 6.71 -10.11
N TYR A 391 26.30 6.58 -10.98
CA TYR A 391 25.34 5.48 -10.96
C TYR A 391 25.10 4.99 -12.38
N GLU A 392 25.00 3.67 -12.52
CA GLU A 392 24.48 3.02 -13.72
C GLU A 392 22.95 2.89 -13.59
N ILE A 393 22.20 3.25 -14.64
CA ILE A 393 20.74 3.11 -14.70
C ILE A 393 20.39 2.02 -15.72
N GLN A 394 19.77 0.95 -15.26
CA GLN A 394 19.32 -0.17 -16.09
C GLN A 394 17.81 -0.14 -16.21
N TYR A 395 17.29 0.30 -17.36
CA TYR A 395 15.85 0.31 -17.63
C TYR A 395 15.36 -1.09 -17.98
N ILE A 396 14.39 -1.56 -17.20
CA ILE A 396 13.71 -2.84 -17.39
C ILE A 396 12.49 -2.63 -18.29
N ARG A 397 11.78 -1.53 -18.07
CA ARG A 397 10.58 -1.17 -18.82
C ARG A 397 10.51 0.34 -18.98
N ARG A 398 10.01 0.76 -20.14
CA ARG A 398 9.70 2.17 -20.43
C ARG A 398 8.20 2.41 -20.34
N SER A 399 7.84 3.60 -19.88
CA SER A 399 6.47 4.06 -19.88
C SER A 399 5.94 4.22 -21.29
N ASN A 400 4.67 3.91 -21.48
CA ASN A 400 3.96 4.16 -22.73
C ASN A 400 3.18 5.49 -22.71
N LEU A 401 3.27 6.28 -21.63
CA LEU A 401 2.64 7.59 -21.53
C LEU A 401 3.52 8.73 -22.06
N ILE A 402 4.82 8.49 -22.21
CA ILE A 402 5.75 9.42 -22.84
C ILE A 402 6.24 8.83 -24.18
N PRO A 403 6.19 9.60 -25.29
CA PRO A 403 6.54 9.10 -26.61
C PRO A 403 8.05 8.82 -26.77
N ASP A 404 8.90 9.60 -26.08
CA ASP A 404 10.36 9.47 -26.11
C ASP A 404 10.95 9.77 -24.72
N GLY A 405 12.03 9.07 -24.36
CA GLY A 405 12.80 9.34 -23.15
C GLY A 405 12.35 8.57 -21.90
N HIS A 406 12.56 9.19 -20.74
CA HIS A 406 12.28 8.64 -19.42
C HIS A 406 11.56 9.69 -18.58
N ILE A 407 10.71 9.24 -17.66
CA ILE A 407 9.89 10.12 -16.81
C ILE A 407 10.77 10.97 -15.91
N LEU A 408 11.82 10.37 -15.34
CA LEU A 408 12.80 11.07 -14.52
C LEU A 408 14.02 11.45 -15.33
N THR A 409 14.54 12.65 -15.09
CA THR A 409 15.86 13.02 -15.59
C THR A 409 16.94 12.22 -14.87
N ARG A 410 18.11 12.06 -15.50
CA ARG A 410 19.25 11.38 -14.88
C ARG A 410 19.65 11.98 -13.54
N GLU A 411 19.62 13.31 -13.43
CA GLU A 411 19.94 14.02 -12.20
C GLU A 411 18.93 13.71 -11.09
N GLN A 412 17.63 13.64 -11.41
CA GLN A 412 16.59 13.23 -10.47
C GLN A 412 16.78 11.78 -10.02
N VAL A 413 17.15 10.87 -10.92
CA VAL A 413 17.45 9.47 -10.56
C VAL A 413 18.64 9.39 -9.60
N PHE A 414 19.70 10.16 -9.84
CA PHE A 414 20.88 10.17 -8.98
C PHE A 414 20.57 10.78 -7.61
N GLN A 415 19.80 11.87 -7.57
CA GLN A 415 19.34 12.49 -6.32
C GLN A 415 18.45 11.52 -5.53
N LEU A 416 17.55 10.79 -6.19
CA LEU A 416 16.72 9.77 -5.57
C LEU A 416 17.58 8.65 -4.98
N ALA A 417 18.54 8.10 -5.74
CA ALA A 417 19.45 7.06 -5.26
C ALA A 417 20.24 7.48 -4.02
N ASP A 418 20.69 8.74 -3.96
CA ASP A 418 21.34 9.32 -2.78
C ASP A 418 20.43 9.33 -1.56
N MET A 419 19.19 9.81 -1.74
CA MET A 419 18.23 9.88 -0.65
C MET A 419 17.82 8.48 -0.19
N MET A 420 17.61 7.54 -1.11
CA MET A 420 17.33 6.14 -0.82
C MET A 420 18.41 5.52 0.07
N GLY A 421 19.69 5.72 -0.25
CA GLY A 421 20.80 5.25 0.57
C GLY A 421 20.84 5.89 1.97
N ARG A 422 20.61 7.21 2.06
CA ARG A 422 20.55 7.93 3.34
C ARG A 422 19.39 7.45 4.22
N ILE A 423 18.20 7.31 3.63
CA ILE A 423 16.99 6.83 4.31
C ILE A 423 17.22 5.41 4.83
N GLN A 424 17.72 4.49 4.00
CA GLN A 424 18.01 3.12 4.44
C GLN A 424 19.02 3.10 5.59
N GLY A 425 20.09 3.89 5.51
CA GLY A 425 21.11 3.97 6.56
C GLY A 425 20.55 4.51 7.88
N HIS A 426 19.74 5.58 7.83
CA HIS A 426 19.15 6.21 9.01
C HIS A 426 18.13 5.30 9.69
N PHE A 427 17.14 4.80 8.95
CA PHE A 427 16.09 3.95 9.51
C PHE A 427 16.60 2.60 9.99
N ARG A 428 17.69 2.07 9.41
CA ARG A 428 18.36 0.86 9.93
C ARG A 428 18.74 1.01 11.41
N LEU A 429 19.24 2.18 11.81
CA LEU A 429 19.60 2.47 13.20
C LEU A 429 18.35 2.54 14.10
N LEU A 430 17.29 3.21 13.62
CA LEU A 430 16.05 3.41 14.37
C LEU A 430 15.28 2.10 14.60
N TYR A 431 15.23 1.23 13.60
CA TYR A 431 14.65 -0.11 13.71
C TYR A 431 15.58 -1.12 14.40
N GLY A 432 16.76 -0.70 14.87
CA GLY A 432 17.71 -1.56 15.60
C GLY A 432 18.26 -2.71 14.76
N VAL A 433 18.28 -2.57 13.43
CA VAL A 433 18.67 -3.64 12.51
C VAL A 433 20.19 -3.73 12.42
N SER A 434 20.71 -4.96 12.54
CA SER A 434 22.14 -5.25 12.45
C SER A 434 22.76 -4.68 11.16
N PRO A 435 23.94 -4.04 11.21
CA PRO A 435 24.67 -3.61 10.01
C PRO A 435 25.00 -4.76 9.04
N TRP A 436 25.03 -5.99 9.55
CA TRP A 436 25.33 -7.20 8.76
C TRP A 436 24.10 -7.78 8.08
N ASP A 437 22.90 -7.34 8.45
CA ASP A 437 21.67 -7.78 7.82
C ASP A 437 21.52 -7.12 6.44
N ARG A 438 21.84 -7.88 5.39
CA ARG A 438 21.73 -7.43 4.00
C ARG A 438 20.29 -7.48 3.47
N SER A 439 19.35 -8.07 4.22
CA SER A 439 17.95 -8.17 3.80
C SER A 439 17.19 -6.86 4.02
N PHE A 440 17.55 -6.08 5.04
CA PHE A 440 16.83 -4.85 5.37
C PHE A 440 16.88 -3.80 4.27
N ALA A 441 15.69 -3.43 3.81
CA ALA A 441 15.45 -2.41 2.83
C ALA A 441 14.30 -1.51 3.28
N MET A 442 14.21 -0.33 2.67
CA MET A 442 13.11 0.61 2.86
C MET A 442 12.33 0.70 1.55
N GLU A 443 11.01 0.79 1.67
CA GLU A 443 10.12 1.27 0.61
C GLU A 443 9.95 2.79 0.78
N ILE A 444 10.08 3.53 -0.31
CA ILE A 444 10.07 4.99 -0.32
C ILE A 444 9.06 5.44 -1.37
N GLU A 445 8.03 6.15 -0.94
CA GLU A 445 7.12 6.87 -1.84
C GLU A 445 7.71 8.27 -2.10
N PHE A 446 7.84 8.65 -3.37
CA PHE A 446 8.37 9.94 -3.75
C PHE A 446 7.56 10.56 -4.89
N LYS A 447 7.85 11.84 -5.15
CA LYS A 447 7.34 12.57 -6.30
C LYS A 447 8.35 13.55 -6.83
N ILE A 448 8.12 13.97 -8.06
CA ILE A 448 8.68 15.19 -8.64
C ILE A 448 7.56 16.24 -8.63
N THR A 449 7.78 17.32 -7.88
CA THR A 449 6.83 18.44 -7.79
C THR A 449 6.71 19.18 -9.12
N ALA A 450 5.69 20.05 -9.25
CA ALA A 450 5.47 20.87 -10.44
C ALA A 450 6.72 21.68 -10.88
N ASP A 451 7.56 22.09 -9.92
CA ASP A 451 8.82 22.80 -10.14
C ASP A 451 10.05 21.89 -10.30
N GLY A 452 9.86 20.58 -10.46
CA GLY A 452 10.92 19.62 -10.81
C GLY A 452 11.74 19.09 -9.62
N ARG A 453 11.35 19.39 -8.38
CA ARG A 453 12.08 18.96 -7.17
C ARG A 453 11.63 17.59 -6.69
N LEU A 454 12.59 16.80 -6.19
CA LEU A 454 12.30 15.55 -5.48
C LEU A 454 11.69 15.83 -4.11
N CYS A 455 10.59 15.16 -3.79
CA CYS A 455 9.98 15.14 -2.46
C CYS A 455 9.70 13.70 -2.03
N ILE A 456 10.19 13.32 -0.86
CA ILE A 456 9.98 12.02 -0.23
C ILE A 456 8.72 12.07 0.63
N LYS A 457 7.65 11.44 0.15
CA LYS A 457 6.31 11.48 0.74
C LYS A 457 6.17 10.56 1.95
N GLN A 458 6.89 9.44 1.95
CA GLN A 458 6.82 8.41 2.97
C GLN A 458 8.05 7.49 2.88
N ALA A 459 8.47 6.94 4.01
CA ALA A 459 9.43 5.85 4.08
C ALA A 459 8.95 4.82 5.12
N ARG A 460 9.14 3.53 4.82
CA ARG A 460 8.82 2.42 5.72
C ARG A 460 9.68 1.19 5.43
N PRO A 461 9.82 0.25 6.37
CA PRO A 461 10.50 -1.01 6.11
C PRO A 461 9.85 -1.74 4.93
N TRP A 462 10.69 -2.25 4.04
CA TRP A 462 10.28 -3.20 3.02
C TRP A 462 10.07 -4.55 3.71
N VAL A 463 8.83 -5.03 3.68
CA VAL A 463 8.49 -6.37 4.16
C VAL A 463 8.53 -7.29 2.95
N GLU A 464 9.44 -8.26 2.98
CA GLU A 464 9.50 -9.35 2.00
C GLU A 464 8.31 -10.29 2.21
#